data_AF-S3J656-F1
#
_entry.id   AF-S3J656-F1
#
_cell.length_a   1.000
_cell.length_b   1.000
_cell.length_c   1.000
_cell.angle_alpha   90.00
_cell.angle_beta   90.00
_cell.angle_gamma   90.00
#
_symmetry.space_group_name_H-M   'P 1'
#
loop_
_entity.id
_entity.type
_entity.pdbx_description
1 polymer ?
#
loop_
_entity_poly.entity_id
_entity_poly.type
_entity_poly.pdbx_seq_one_letter_code
_entity_poly.pdbx_strand_id
1 'polypeptide(L)'
;MGRTQGILSRFPHFYLAEDGNSLFSEFIKVFGETLDEVEADLLKVMYAHYVDKADNEGSQGFNTNQKGDLDKIFSLYLENLGGTSQLKQVNRPSGAEGIESDKIYRQRIRGLIEVLKSGASTKQGIINIVAANLGIVGEDEKAIAARNQIRILEFLPKFQTLHWNNWHPLQEFDVENPNVVETYPEIRLLIKSKLPLPLTNPRIVNLTTGQFAQYDGMVKNGDLLSFFANQTASLNGIPIEVTGGTPILWPGASRWRFEAMVGEAEAAFDETLFDFSRFEQGVLKPPSPEQAAQFAIDIAMTVAKITPGSFMVRIPWDIPGFSENLDQFSDRPREQIKYIVDKVKAAGVFAVIAYEKTLGETHELG
;
A
#
# COMPACT_ATOMS: atom_id res chain seq x y z
N MET A 1 -6.13 -45.55 37.88
CA MET A 1 -6.92 -45.81 39.11
C MET A 1 -8.08 -44.84 39.11
N GLY A 2 -9.32 -45.33 39.08
CA GLY A 2 -10.50 -44.46 38.99
C GLY A 2 -10.76 -43.72 40.31
N ARG A 3 -11.42 -42.56 40.26
CA ARG A 3 -11.66 -41.74 41.46
C ARG A 3 -12.47 -42.47 42.54
N THR A 4 -13.37 -43.36 42.15
CA THR A 4 -14.08 -44.28 43.06
C THR A 4 -13.12 -45.06 43.96
N GLN A 5 -12.04 -45.64 43.41
CA GLN A 5 -11.01 -46.32 44.21
C GLN A 5 -10.19 -45.35 45.07
N GLY A 6 -9.96 -44.13 44.58
CA GLY A 6 -9.28 -43.07 45.32
C GLY A 6 -10.10 -42.53 46.51
N ILE A 7 -11.43 -42.59 46.41
CA ILE A 7 -12.37 -42.21 47.47
C ILE A 7 -12.53 -43.38 48.46
N LEU A 8 -12.78 -44.59 47.98
CA LEU A 8 -12.93 -45.79 48.82
C LEU A 8 -11.69 -46.05 49.69
N SER A 9 -10.48 -45.81 49.15
CA SER A 9 -9.22 -46.00 49.90
C SER A 9 -9.00 -45.00 51.04
N ARG A 10 -9.81 -43.94 51.13
CA ARG A 10 -9.76 -42.93 52.20
C ARG A 10 -10.78 -43.17 53.31
N PHE A 11 -11.68 -44.14 53.13
CA PHE A 11 -12.67 -44.48 54.15
C PHE A 11 -12.15 -45.58 55.10
N PRO A 12 -12.47 -45.50 56.40
CA PRO A 12 -12.16 -46.57 57.35
C PRO A 12 -12.74 -47.93 56.95
N HIS A 13 -12.03 -49.02 57.27
CA HIS A 13 -12.39 -50.39 56.90
C HIS A 13 -13.77 -50.88 57.41
N PHE A 14 -14.36 -50.22 58.42
CA PHE A 14 -15.67 -50.61 58.96
C PHE A 14 -16.85 -50.27 58.04
N TYR A 15 -16.65 -49.46 57.00
CA TYR A 15 -17.69 -49.15 56.00
C TYR A 15 -17.92 -50.27 54.98
N LEU A 16 -17.22 -51.41 55.11
CA LEU A 16 -17.28 -52.55 54.16
C LEU A 16 -17.10 -52.09 52.70
N ALA A 17 -16.24 -51.09 52.50
CA ALA A 17 -15.94 -50.48 51.20
C ALA A 17 -15.39 -51.47 50.15
N GLU A 18 -14.90 -52.62 50.61
CA GLU A 18 -14.38 -53.73 49.80
C GLU A 18 -15.47 -54.73 49.37
N ASP A 19 -16.65 -54.69 50.01
CA ASP A 19 -17.81 -55.48 49.59
C ASP A 19 -18.54 -54.72 48.47
N GLY A 20 -18.32 -55.18 47.24
CA GLY A 20 -18.88 -54.59 46.01
C GLY A 20 -20.41 -54.61 45.94
N ASN A 21 -21.10 -55.28 46.85
CA ASN A 21 -22.56 -55.33 46.97
C ASN A 21 -23.11 -54.48 48.13
N SER A 22 -22.27 -53.75 48.86
CA SER A 22 -22.75 -52.85 49.91
C SER A 22 -23.39 -51.60 49.29
N LEU A 23 -24.51 -51.14 49.88
CA LEU A 23 -25.16 -49.88 49.49
C LEU A 23 -24.20 -48.69 49.56
N PHE A 24 -23.22 -48.74 50.47
CA PHE A 24 -22.17 -47.74 50.57
C PHE A 24 -21.21 -47.76 49.37
N SER A 25 -20.74 -48.94 48.95
CA SER A 25 -19.89 -49.09 47.76
C SER A 25 -20.61 -48.65 46.48
N GLU A 26 -21.89 -49.02 46.34
CA GLU A 26 -22.73 -48.61 45.21
C GLU A 26 -22.94 -47.08 45.20
N PHE A 27 -23.20 -46.46 46.35
CA PHE A 27 -23.29 -45.00 46.48
C PHE A 27 -21.97 -44.31 46.09
N ILE A 28 -20.84 -44.77 46.62
CA ILE A 28 -19.53 -44.18 46.31
C ILE A 28 -19.17 -44.37 44.83
N LYS A 29 -19.61 -45.46 44.19
CA LYS A 29 -19.46 -45.66 42.76
C LYS A 29 -20.22 -44.61 41.96
N VAL A 30 -21.52 -44.44 42.20
CA VAL A 30 -22.34 -43.42 41.51
C VAL A 30 -21.78 -42.02 41.79
N PHE A 31 -21.42 -41.72 43.04
CA PHE A 31 -20.84 -40.44 43.40
C PHE A 31 -19.49 -40.18 42.71
N GLY A 32 -18.63 -41.19 42.61
CA GLY A 32 -17.37 -41.12 41.87
C GLY A 32 -17.57 -40.87 40.38
N GLU A 33 -18.52 -41.58 39.76
CA GLU A 33 -18.90 -41.39 38.35
C GLU A 33 -19.45 -39.96 38.11
N THR A 34 -20.33 -39.46 38.98
CA THR A 34 -20.83 -38.08 38.90
C THR A 34 -19.71 -37.05 39.07
N LEU A 35 -18.73 -37.28 39.95
CA LEU A 35 -17.59 -36.37 40.10
C LEU A 35 -16.68 -36.37 38.86
N ASP A 36 -16.54 -37.51 38.18
CA ASP A 36 -15.80 -37.63 36.92
C ASP A 36 -16.52 -36.87 35.79
N GLU A 37 -17.85 -36.97 35.72
CA GLU A 37 -18.68 -36.17 34.80
C GLU A 37 -18.56 -34.67 35.09
N VAL A 38 -18.67 -34.26 36.36
CA VAL A 38 -18.56 -32.83 36.75
C VAL A 38 -17.16 -32.27 36.47
N GLU A 39 -16.09 -33.05 36.67
CA GLU A 39 -14.75 -32.61 36.26
C GLU A 39 -14.65 -32.44 34.74
N ALA A 40 -15.16 -33.41 33.97
CA ALA A 40 -15.12 -33.34 32.52
C ALA A 40 -15.88 -32.09 32.01
N ASP A 41 -17.05 -31.81 32.57
CA ASP A 41 -17.83 -30.61 32.27
C ASP A 41 -17.09 -29.33 32.66
N LEU A 42 -16.48 -29.29 33.85
CA LEU A 42 -15.70 -28.13 34.29
C LEU A 42 -14.50 -27.88 33.38
N LEU A 43 -13.75 -28.94 33.02
CA LEU A 43 -12.63 -28.84 32.08
C LEU A 43 -13.10 -28.36 30.71
N LYS A 44 -14.26 -28.82 30.23
CA LYS A 44 -14.86 -28.37 28.97
C LYS A 44 -15.16 -26.87 29.02
N VAL A 45 -15.79 -26.38 30.09
CA VAL A 45 -16.05 -24.94 30.29
C VAL A 45 -14.74 -24.15 30.35
N MET A 46 -13.73 -24.63 31.07
CA MET A 46 -12.43 -23.96 31.13
C MET A 46 -11.78 -23.88 29.74
N TYR A 47 -11.77 -24.98 28.98
CA TYR A 47 -11.20 -25.04 27.64
C TYR A 47 -11.92 -24.19 26.61
N ALA A 48 -13.25 -24.03 26.74
CA ALA A 48 -14.07 -23.18 25.89
C ALA A 48 -13.64 -21.70 25.84
N HIS A 49 -12.81 -21.25 26.78
CA HIS A 49 -12.31 -19.87 26.85
C HIS A 49 -10.92 -19.67 26.20
N TYR A 50 -10.26 -20.75 25.78
CA TYR A 50 -8.92 -20.69 25.19
C TYR A 50 -8.94 -21.07 23.71
N VAL A 51 -8.43 -20.21 22.83
CA VAL A 51 -8.33 -20.45 21.37
C VAL A 51 -7.64 -21.78 21.04
N ASP A 52 -6.77 -22.27 21.92
CA ASP A 52 -6.00 -23.50 21.74
C ASP A 52 -6.78 -24.78 22.04
N LYS A 53 -7.85 -24.66 22.84
CA LYS A 53 -8.58 -25.81 23.40
C LYS A 53 -10.08 -25.78 23.10
N ALA A 54 -10.68 -24.61 22.94
CA ALA A 54 -12.11 -24.43 22.64
C ALA A 54 -12.49 -25.14 21.35
N ASP A 55 -13.43 -26.07 21.37
CA ASP A 55 -13.84 -26.81 20.18
C ASP A 55 -14.94 -26.07 19.38
N ASN A 56 -15.23 -26.60 18.20
CA ASN A 56 -16.39 -26.22 17.39
C ASN A 56 -17.34 -27.42 17.20
N GLU A 57 -17.40 -28.31 18.19
CA GLU A 57 -18.26 -29.49 18.12
C GLU A 57 -19.73 -29.07 18.03
N GLY A 58 -20.46 -29.65 17.07
CA GLY A 58 -21.86 -29.29 16.81
C GLY A 58 -22.07 -27.91 16.16
N SER A 59 -21.00 -27.15 15.86
CA SER A 59 -21.12 -25.89 15.12
C SER A 59 -21.55 -26.13 13.69
N GLN A 60 -22.52 -25.34 13.21
CA GLN A 60 -22.89 -25.28 11.78
C GLN A 60 -22.14 -24.15 11.04
N GLY A 61 -21.23 -23.44 11.75
CA GLY A 61 -20.43 -22.36 11.20
C GLY A 61 -20.80 -20.99 11.77
N PHE A 62 -19.89 -20.02 11.57
CA PHE A 62 -19.87 -18.74 12.28
C PHE A 62 -21.14 -17.88 12.08
N ASN A 63 -21.77 -17.96 10.91
CA ASN A 63 -22.95 -17.15 10.56
C ASN A 63 -24.27 -17.77 11.03
N THR A 64 -24.24 -18.93 11.68
CA THR A 64 -25.44 -19.63 12.16
C THR A 64 -25.74 -19.30 13.62
N ASN A 65 -26.95 -19.64 14.08
CA ASN A 65 -27.30 -19.56 15.49
C ASN A 65 -26.67 -20.69 16.32
N GLN A 66 -26.18 -21.75 15.67
CA GLN A 66 -25.51 -22.90 16.29
C GLN A 66 -24.00 -22.73 16.19
N LYS A 67 -23.46 -21.87 17.06
CA LYS A 67 -22.02 -21.58 17.13
C LYS A 67 -21.33 -22.47 18.14
N GLY A 68 -20.19 -23.03 17.75
CA GLY A 68 -19.25 -23.65 18.68
C GLY A 68 -18.50 -22.62 19.51
N ASP A 69 -17.70 -23.07 20.47
CA ASP A 69 -17.03 -22.17 21.41
C ASP A 69 -15.92 -21.36 20.73
N LEU A 70 -15.22 -21.95 19.76
CA LEU A 70 -14.23 -21.24 18.96
C LEU A 70 -14.87 -20.12 18.12
N ASP A 71 -16.06 -20.34 17.56
CA ASP A 71 -16.83 -19.30 16.85
C ASP A 71 -17.29 -18.18 17.78
N LYS A 72 -17.69 -18.50 19.02
CA LYS A 72 -18.06 -17.50 20.02
C LYS A 72 -16.86 -16.64 20.41
N ILE A 73 -15.71 -17.25 20.70
CA ILE A 73 -14.47 -16.50 20.98
C ILE A 73 -14.14 -15.59 19.79
N PHE A 74 -14.21 -16.11 18.57
CA PHE A 74 -13.85 -15.33 17.39
C PHE A 74 -14.81 -14.15 17.16
N SER A 75 -16.07 -14.29 17.52
CA SER A 75 -17.06 -13.21 17.39
C SER A 75 -16.70 -11.98 18.21
N LEU A 76 -16.13 -12.16 19.40
CA LEU A 76 -15.65 -11.05 20.24
C LEU A 76 -14.48 -10.30 19.58
N TYR A 77 -13.62 -11.01 18.86
CA TYR A 77 -12.51 -10.39 18.14
C TYR A 77 -13.00 -9.62 16.90
N LEU A 78 -13.90 -10.22 16.12
CA LEU A 78 -14.46 -9.58 14.93
C LEU A 78 -15.33 -8.36 15.24
N GLU A 79 -16.04 -8.35 16.37
CA GLU A 79 -16.81 -7.18 16.81
C GLU A 79 -15.90 -5.97 17.01
N ASN A 80 -14.70 -6.18 17.54
CA ASN A 80 -13.74 -5.12 17.82
C ASN A 80 -12.93 -4.68 16.59
N LEU A 81 -12.65 -5.59 15.64
CA LEU A 81 -11.70 -5.35 14.54
C LEU A 81 -12.35 -5.29 13.15
N GLY A 82 -13.57 -5.80 13.01
CA GLY A 82 -14.14 -6.17 11.71
C GLY A 82 -13.49 -7.45 11.16
N GLY A 83 -14.17 -8.12 10.23
CA GLY A 83 -13.54 -9.21 9.49
C GLY A 83 -14.45 -10.01 8.58
N THR A 84 -13.79 -10.68 7.64
CA THR A 84 -14.38 -11.32 6.46
C THR A 84 -14.71 -12.80 6.66
N SER A 85 -15.45 -13.37 5.72
CA SER A 85 -15.66 -14.80 5.49
C SER A 85 -14.35 -15.56 5.39
N GLN A 86 -13.27 -14.93 4.93
CA GLN A 86 -11.93 -15.54 4.89
C GLN A 86 -11.35 -15.75 6.28
N LEU A 87 -11.77 -14.95 7.25
CA LEU A 87 -11.38 -15.11 8.62
C LEU A 87 -12.32 -16.05 9.39
N LYS A 88 -13.57 -16.23 8.93
CA LYS A 88 -14.61 -17.06 9.56
C LYS A 88 -14.61 -18.49 9.01
N GLN A 89 -15.01 -19.44 9.84
CA GLN A 89 -15.42 -20.76 9.34
C GLN A 89 -16.90 -20.69 8.93
N VAL A 90 -17.17 -20.41 7.65
CA VAL A 90 -18.55 -20.20 7.17
C VAL A 90 -19.39 -21.47 7.26
N ASN A 91 -18.82 -22.60 6.82
CA ASN A 91 -19.40 -23.93 6.93
C ASN A 91 -18.35 -24.87 7.54
N ARG A 92 -18.69 -25.54 8.65
CA ARG A 92 -17.83 -26.55 9.26
C ARG A 92 -18.17 -27.94 8.68
N PRO A 93 -17.24 -28.63 8.00
CA PRO A 93 -17.45 -30.01 7.57
C PRO A 93 -17.64 -30.95 8.77
N SER A 94 -18.32 -32.08 8.55
CA SER A 94 -18.49 -33.11 9.59
C SER A 94 -17.29 -34.05 9.66
N GLY A 95 -17.07 -34.67 10.83
CA GLY A 95 -16.03 -35.71 11.00
C GLY A 95 -14.59 -35.17 10.93
N ALA A 96 -13.68 -35.99 10.38
CA ALA A 96 -12.23 -35.69 10.35
C ALA A 96 -11.89 -34.41 9.56
N GLU A 97 -12.64 -34.11 8.50
CA GLU A 97 -12.47 -32.88 7.71
C GLU A 97 -12.81 -31.62 8.52
N GLY A 98 -13.78 -31.72 9.44
CA GLY A 98 -14.10 -30.65 10.37
C GLY A 98 -12.95 -30.32 11.32
N ILE A 99 -12.23 -31.34 11.79
CA ILE A 99 -11.09 -31.18 12.70
C ILE A 99 -9.93 -30.44 12.02
N GLU A 100 -9.60 -30.80 10.77
CA GLU A 100 -8.57 -30.08 10.00
C GLU A 100 -9.01 -28.65 9.66
N SER A 101 -10.30 -28.44 9.36
CA SER A 101 -10.86 -27.10 9.17
C SER A 101 -10.73 -26.24 10.43
N ASP A 102 -11.01 -26.81 11.62
CA ASP A 102 -10.87 -26.13 12.91
C ASP A 102 -9.41 -25.75 13.20
N LYS A 103 -8.45 -26.60 12.81
CA LYS A 103 -7.02 -26.33 12.99
C LYS A 103 -6.57 -25.12 12.17
N ILE A 104 -6.97 -25.03 10.90
CA ILE A 104 -6.70 -23.87 10.04
C ILE A 104 -7.36 -22.63 10.64
N TYR A 105 -8.62 -22.75 11.08
CA TYR A 105 -9.36 -21.64 11.69
C TYR A 105 -8.68 -21.11 12.96
N ARG A 106 -8.22 -21.99 13.88
CA ARG A 106 -7.41 -21.61 15.05
C ARG A 106 -6.12 -20.89 14.64
N GLN A 107 -5.45 -21.34 13.58
CA GLN A 107 -4.25 -20.65 13.08
C GLN A 107 -4.55 -19.22 12.62
N ARG A 108 -5.70 -18.98 11.96
CA ARG A 108 -6.12 -17.62 11.57
C ARG A 108 -6.33 -16.73 12.79
N ILE A 109 -7.03 -17.24 13.80
CA ILE A 109 -7.32 -16.52 15.05
C ILE A 109 -6.02 -16.18 15.80
N ARG A 110 -5.13 -17.16 15.96
CA ARG A 110 -3.82 -16.95 16.61
C ARG A 110 -2.97 -15.92 15.87
N GLY A 111 -2.90 -16.02 14.54
CA GLY A 111 -2.18 -15.05 13.73
C GLY A 111 -2.68 -13.62 13.96
N LEU A 112 -4.00 -13.43 13.98
CA LEU A 112 -4.61 -12.14 14.25
C LEU A 112 -4.32 -11.64 15.68
N ILE A 113 -4.37 -12.51 16.70
CA ILE A 113 -4.04 -12.15 18.09
C ILE A 113 -2.58 -11.72 18.22
N GLU A 114 -1.64 -12.45 17.61
CA GLU A 114 -0.21 -12.11 17.67
C GLU A 114 0.09 -10.76 17.01
N VAL A 115 -0.62 -10.41 15.94
CA VAL A 115 -0.48 -9.10 15.31
C VAL A 115 -0.97 -7.98 16.22
N LEU A 116 -2.10 -8.17 16.91
CA LEU A 116 -2.62 -7.19 17.85
C LEU A 116 -1.68 -6.99 19.03
N LYS A 117 -1.13 -8.09 19.58
CA LYS A 117 -0.16 -8.06 20.67
C LYS A 117 1.15 -7.37 20.28
N SER A 118 1.61 -7.58 19.05
CA SER A 118 2.87 -7.05 18.54
C SER A 118 2.78 -5.59 18.04
N GLY A 119 1.59 -4.99 18.09
CA GLY A 119 1.34 -3.63 17.63
C GLY A 119 0.79 -3.59 16.20
N ALA A 120 -0.54 -3.58 16.09
CA ALA A 120 -1.27 -3.55 14.83
C ALA A 120 -1.07 -2.26 14.01
N SER A 121 -0.67 -1.16 14.66
CA SER A 121 -0.42 0.14 14.00
C SER A 121 0.95 0.25 13.33
N THR A 122 1.81 -0.77 13.45
CA THR A 122 3.11 -0.80 12.78
C THR A 122 2.96 -1.17 11.30
N LYS A 123 3.96 -0.84 10.47
CA LYS A 123 4.00 -1.23 9.06
C LYS A 123 3.76 -2.73 8.86
N GLN A 124 4.47 -3.55 9.65
CA GLN A 124 4.33 -4.99 9.59
C GLN A 124 2.97 -5.46 10.15
N GLY A 125 2.48 -4.84 11.22
CA GLY A 125 1.17 -5.14 11.79
C GLY A 125 0.02 -4.93 10.80
N ILE A 126 0.02 -3.80 10.10
CA ILE A 126 -0.97 -3.52 9.05
C ILE A 126 -0.87 -4.54 7.92
N ILE A 127 0.34 -4.86 7.42
CA ILE A 127 0.54 -5.89 6.40
C ILE A 127 -0.03 -7.23 6.85
N ASN A 128 0.25 -7.65 8.09
CA ASN A 128 -0.18 -8.94 8.61
C ASN A 128 -1.71 -9.02 8.78
N ILE A 129 -2.36 -7.95 9.23
CA ILE A 129 -3.82 -7.90 9.34
C ILE A 129 -4.48 -7.93 7.97
N VAL A 130 -3.95 -7.18 7.00
CA VAL A 130 -4.45 -7.19 5.61
C VAL A 130 -4.27 -8.58 5.02
N ALA A 131 -3.09 -9.19 5.19
CA ALA A 131 -2.80 -10.54 4.73
C ALA A 131 -3.76 -11.57 5.33
N ALA A 132 -4.00 -11.53 6.64
CA ALA A 132 -4.94 -12.41 7.31
C ALA A 132 -6.37 -12.25 6.75
N ASN A 133 -6.80 -11.01 6.48
CA ASN A 133 -8.10 -10.74 5.88
C ASN A 133 -8.24 -11.25 4.44
N LEU A 134 -7.13 -11.43 3.74
CA LEU A 134 -7.07 -12.05 2.41
C LEU A 134 -6.88 -13.58 2.49
N GLY A 135 -6.92 -14.18 3.68
CA GLY A 135 -6.72 -15.62 3.88
C GLY A 135 -5.26 -16.07 3.82
N ILE A 136 -4.30 -15.15 3.76
CA ILE A 136 -2.85 -15.43 3.75
C ILE A 136 -2.41 -15.71 5.20
N VAL A 137 -2.47 -16.98 5.60
CA VAL A 137 -2.19 -17.44 6.96
C VAL A 137 -1.11 -18.52 6.94
N GLY A 138 -0.24 -18.51 7.93
CA GLY A 138 0.88 -19.46 8.05
C GLY A 138 2.24 -18.82 7.78
N GLU A 139 3.29 -19.61 7.97
CA GLU A 139 4.69 -19.23 7.77
C GLU A 139 5.37 -20.11 6.71
N ASP A 140 4.59 -20.75 5.85
CA ASP A 140 5.12 -21.43 4.68
C ASP A 140 5.62 -20.43 3.62
N GLU A 141 6.49 -20.90 2.73
CA GLU A 141 7.12 -20.06 1.70
C GLU A 141 6.09 -19.34 0.82
N LYS A 142 4.95 -19.97 0.51
CA LYS A 142 3.91 -19.36 -0.32
C LYS A 142 3.21 -18.22 0.43
N ALA A 143 2.83 -18.44 1.69
CA ALA A 143 2.22 -17.42 2.53
C ALA A 143 3.17 -16.23 2.76
N ILE A 144 4.46 -16.48 3.01
CA ILE A 144 5.47 -15.43 3.17
C ILE A 144 5.63 -14.64 1.86
N ALA A 145 5.77 -15.34 0.72
CA ALA A 145 5.89 -14.69 -0.58
C ALA A 145 4.66 -13.83 -0.91
N ALA A 146 3.46 -14.35 -0.66
CA ALA A 146 2.20 -13.64 -0.85
C ALA A 146 2.09 -12.38 0.05
N ARG A 147 2.39 -12.52 1.34
CA ARG A 147 2.42 -11.40 2.31
C ARG A 147 3.41 -10.33 1.90
N ASN A 148 4.57 -10.73 1.37
CA ASN A 148 5.58 -9.82 0.86
C ASN A 148 5.15 -9.09 -0.42
N GLN A 149 4.03 -9.40 -1.06
CA GLN A 149 3.55 -8.57 -2.17
C GLN A 149 2.75 -7.35 -1.69
N ILE A 150 2.24 -7.39 -0.46
CA ILE A 150 1.53 -6.26 0.16
C ILE A 150 2.56 -5.22 0.61
N ARG A 151 2.39 -3.97 0.17
CA ARG A 151 3.35 -2.88 0.45
C ARG A 151 2.66 -1.72 1.16
N ILE A 152 3.39 -1.10 2.08
CA ILE A 152 3.00 0.20 2.64
C ILE A 152 3.93 1.27 2.10
N LEU A 153 3.33 2.23 1.41
CA LEU A 153 3.96 3.43 0.90
C LEU A 153 3.63 4.56 1.87
N GLU A 154 4.61 4.95 2.67
CA GLU A 154 4.47 6.07 3.61
C GLU A 154 4.55 7.40 2.86
N PHE A 155 3.95 8.43 3.45
CA PHE A 155 4.01 9.81 3.00
C PHE A 155 3.46 10.05 1.60
N LEU A 156 2.14 9.92 1.46
CA LEU A 156 1.50 10.03 0.17
C LEU A 156 1.84 11.37 -0.52
N PRO A 157 2.29 11.32 -1.79
CA PRO A 157 2.63 12.52 -2.52
C PRO A 157 1.35 13.29 -2.85
N LYS A 158 1.33 14.56 -2.48
CA LYS A 158 0.37 15.54 -2.99
C LYS A 158 1.10 16.40 -4.01
N PHE A 159 0.67 16.35 -5.26
CA PHE A 159 1.24 17.21 -6.29
C PHE A 159 0.87 18.67 -6.02
N GLN A 160 1.88 19.53 -5.96
CA GLN A 160 1.75 20.97 -5.84
C GLN A 160 2.35 21.59 -7.10
N THR A 161 1.56 22.39 -7.81
CA THR A 161 2.03 23.14 -8.98
C THR A 161 2.26 24.59 -8.60
N LEU A 162 3.47 25.07 -8.85
CA LEU A 162 3.90 26.45 -8.71
C LEU A 162 3.85 27.12 -10.09
N HIS A 163 3.37 28.36 -10.14
CA HIS A 163 3.19 29.10 -11.38
C HIS A 163 3.92 30.45 -11.33
N TRP A 164 4.67 30.73 -12.39
CA TRP A 164 5.33 31.99 -12.64
C TRP A 164 4.94 32.44 -14.04
N ASN A 165 4.11 33.49 -14.11
CA ASN A 165 3.53 33.96 -15.37
C ASN A 165 4.27 35.18 -15.89
N ASN A 166 4.38 35.30 -17.21
CA ASN A 166 5.02 36.43 -17.90
C ASN A 166 6.48 36.69 -17.46
N TRP A 167 7.26 35.64 -17.27
CA TRP A 167 8.69 35.76 -16.95
C TRP A 167 9.53 36.06 -18.18
N HIS A 168 10.57 36.86 -18.04
CA HIS A 168 11.46 37.19 -19.14
C HIS A 168 12.72 36.31 -19.11
N PRO A 169 13.33 36.00 -20.28
CA PRO A 169 14.66 35.39 -20.31
C PRO A 169 15.65 36.18 -19.45
N LEU A 170 16.57 35.45 -18.80
CA LEU A 170 17.59 35.97 -17.87
C LEU A 170 17.05 36.49 -16.52
N GLN A 171 15.74 36.51 -16.31
CA GLN A 171 15.16 36.90 -15.03
C GLN A 171 15.24 35.73 -14.02
N GLU A 172 15.61 36.03 -12.78
CA GLU A 172 15.80 35.04 -11.70
C GLU A 172 14.56 34.92 -10.81
N PHE A 173 14.14 33.69 -10.52
CA PHE A 173 13.02 33.40 -9.61
C PHE A 173 13.44 32.39 -8.53
N ASP A 174 12.79 32.48 -7.37
CA ASP A 174 13.01 31.55 -6.27
C ASP A 174 11.99 30.42 -6.29
N VAL A 175 12.47 29.22 -5.96
CA VAL A 175 11.68 27.99 -5.83
C VAL A 175 11.98 27.38 -4.47
N GLU A 176 10.93 27.14 -3.69
CA GLU A 176 11.03 26.48 -2.39
C GLU A 176 10.62 25.01 -2.50
N ASN A 177 11.47 24.10 -2.03
CA ASN A 177 11.12 22.70 -1.87
C ASN A 177 10.23 22.54 -0.63
N PRO A 178 8.98 22.06 -0.77
CA PRO A 178 8.11 21.83 0.37
C PRO A 178 8.50 20.62 1.23
N ASN A 179 9.55 19.87 0.84
CA ASN A 179 10.01 18.64 1.48
C ASN A 179 11.38 18.81 2.14
N VAL A 180 11.63 17.96 3.15
CA VAL A 180 12.94 17.85 3.84
C VAL A 180 13.94 16.94 3.13
N VAL A 181 13.56 16.42 1.95
CA VAL A 181 14.37 15.56 1.08
C VAL A 181 14.40 16.14 -0.34
N GLU A 182 15.38 15.73 -1.14
CA GLU A 182 15.45 16.13 -2.55
C GLU A 182 14.22 15.63 -3.33
N THR A 183 13.80 16.40 -4.35
CA THR A 183 12.71 16.03 -5.24
C THR A 183 13.02 16.34 -6.70
N TYR A 184 12.41 15.55 -7.59
CA TYR A 184 12.53 15.69 -9.03
C TYR A 184 11.26 16.39 -9.55
N PRO A 185 11.33 17.68 -9.91
CA PRO A 185 10.17 18.40 -10.39
C PRO A 185 9.80 18.00 -11.84
N GLU A 186 8.57 18.28 -12.24
CA GLU A 186 8.18 18.40 -13.64
C GLU A 186 8.08 19.89 -13.97
N ILE A 187 8.76 20.34 -15.03
CA ILE A 187 8.84 21.76 -15.42
C ILE A 187 8.24 21.92 -16.80
N ARG A 188 7.29 22.84 -16.94
CA ARG A 188 6.67 23.18 -18.23
C ARG A 188 6.87 24.66 -18.51
N LEU A 189 7.33 24.96 -19.71
CA LEU A 189 7.64 26.30 -20.19
C LEU A 189 6.78 26.59 -21.42
N LEU A 190 5.82 27.50 -21.29
CA LEU A 190 5.03 27.99 -22.41
C LEU A 190 5.65 29.30 -22.91
N ILE A 191 6.10 29.28 -24.16
CA ILE A 191 6.77 30.41 -24.79
C ILE A 191 5.73 31.36 -25.38
N LYS A 192 5.71 32.62 -24.97
CA LYS A 192 4.91 33.69 -25.59
C LYS A 192 5.87 34.75 -26.11
N SER A 193 5.79 35.09 -27.38
CA SER A 193 6.65 36.11 -27.98
C SER A 193 5.83 37.11 -28.77
N LYS A 194 6.20 38.38 -28.64
CA LYS A 194 5.72 39.46 -29.53
C LYS A 194 6.62 39.64 -30.75
N LEU A 195 7.80 39.02 -30.75
CA LEU A 195 8.76 39.07 -31.85
C LEU A 195 8.54 37.90 -32.81
N PRO A 196 8.78 38.09 -34.13
CA PRO A 196 8.76 37.01 -35.10
C PRO A 196 9.99 36.09 -35.03
N LEU A 197 10.89 36.32 -34.06
CA LEU A 197 12.12 35.56 -33.88
C LEU A 197 11.92 34.43 -32.86
N PRO A 198 12.45 33.21 -33.13
CA PRO A 198 12.42 32.11 -32.17
C PRO A 198 13.44 32.31 -31.04
N LEU A 199 13.25 31.54 -29.97
CA LEU A 199 14.29 31.30 -28.98
C LEU A 199 15.05 30.03 -29.35
N THR A 200 16.36 30.10 -29.31
CA THR A 200 17.28 29.00 -29.64
C THR A 200 18.04 28.56 -28.40
N ASN A 201 18.27 27.26 -28.27
CA ASN A 201 18.93 26.62 -27.14
C ASN A 201 18.29 26.98 -25.78
N PRO A 202 16.96 26.85 -25.62
CA PRO A 202 16.31 27.14 -24.35
C PRO A 202 16.82 26.20 -23.25
N ARG A 203 17.14 26.80 -22.11
CA ARG A 203 17.71 26.13 -20.95
C ARG A 203 17.07 26.63 -19.67
N ILE A 204 16.73 25.71 -18.77
CA ILE A 204 16.36 26.01 -17.39
C ILE A 204 17.53 25.67 -16.48
N VAL A 205 17.90 26.60 -15.60
CA VAL A 205 19.08 26.49 -14.72
C VAL A 205 18.67 26.67 -13.28
N ASN A 206 19.10 25.75 -12.41
CA ASN A 206 19.14 25.96 -10.98
C ASN A 206 20.48 26.61 -10.63
N LEU A 207 20.46 27.91 -10.36
CA LEU A 207 21.65 28.71 -10.06
C LEU A 207 22.30 28.33 -8.72
N THR A 208 21.54 27.74 -7.80
CA THR A 208 22.07 27.28 -6.51
C THR A 208 22.97 26.06 -6.67
N THR A 209 22.63 25.14 -7.58
CA THR A 209 23.39 23.89 -7.79
C THR A 209 24.23 23.88 -9.06
N GLY A 210 23.97 24.78 -10.00
CA GLY A 210 24.55 24.78 -11.35
C GLY A 210 23.93 23.74 -12.29
N GLN A 211 22.99 22.92 -11.83
CA GLN A 211 22.31 21.93 -12.67
C GLN A 211 21.39 22.59 -13.69
N PHE A 212 21.24 21.95 -14.84
CA PHE A 212 20.43 22.48 -15.93
C PHE A 212 19.87 21.38 -16.84
N ALA A 213 18.78 21.73 -17.52
CA ALA A 213 18.29 21.02 -18.69
C ALA A 213 18.25 21.99 -19.87
N GLN A 214 18.89 21.63 -20.98
CA GLN A 214 18.95 22.42 -22.20
C GLN A 214 18.42 21.60 -23.37
N TYR A 215 17.54 22.21 -24.17
CA TYR A 215 17.15 21.65 -25.46
C TYR A 215 17.97 22.34 -26.55
N ASP A 216 18.77 21.58 -27.30
CA ASP A 216 19.64 22.08 -28.38
C ASP A 216 18.84 22.29 -29.68
N GLY A 217 17.78 23.08 -29.60
CA GLY A 217 16.89 23.36 -30.72
C GLY A 217 16.17 24.71 -30.59
N MET A 218 15.14 24.90 -31.40
CA MET A 218 14.38 26.16 -31.48
C MET A 218 12.99 26.00 -30.89
N VAL A 219 12.53 27.01 -30.16
CA VAL A 219 11.15 27.14 -29.68
C VAL A 219 10.55 28.46 -30.14
N LYS A 220 9.29 28.40 -30.58
CA LYS A 220 8.53 29.49 -31.18
C LYS A 220 7.41 29.94 -30.24
N ASN A 221 6.77 31.05 -30.61
CA ASN A 221 5.57 31.51 -29.92
C ASN A 221 4.48 30.41 -29.91
N GLY A 222 3.98 30.07 -28.73
CA GLY A 222 2.96 29.05 -28.52
C GLY A 222 3.53 27.66 -28.19
N ASP A 223 4.84 27.44 -28.33
CA ASP A 223 5.44 26.14 -28.02
C ASP A 223 5.46 25.86 -26.52
N LEU A 224 5.27 24.59 -26.17
CA LEU A 224 5.34 24.04 -24.83
C LEU A 224 6.54 23.10 -24.72
N LEU A 225 7.58 23.56 -24.02
CA LEU A 225 8.74 22.75 -23.66
C LEU A 225 8.55 22.15 -22.28
N SER A 226 8.60 20.83 -22.16
CA SER A 226 8.37 20.12 -20.90
C SER A 226 9.56 19.24 -20.52
N PHE A 227 10.01 19.34 -19.27
CA PHE A 227 11.03 18.51 -18.66
C PHE A 227 10.41 17.70 -17.52
N PHE A 228 10.61 16.39 -17.52
CA PHE A 228 9.92 15.47 -16.62
C PHE A 228 10.83 14.98 -15.49
N ALA A 229 10.22 14.52 -14.40
CA ALA A 229 10.92 13.99 -13.24
C ALA A 229 11.77 12.73 -13.54
N ASN A 230 11.43 11.99 -14.60
CA ASN A 230 12.18 10.83 -15.08
C ASN A 230 13.36 11.19 -15.99
N GLN A 231 13.78 12.47 -16.02
CA GLN A 231 14.87 12.99 -16.85
C GLN A 231 14.62 12.96 -18.37
N THR A 232 13.37 12.81 -18.79
CA THR A 232 12.99 12.94 -20.21
C THR A 232 12.43 14.34 -20.50
N ALA A 233 12.34 14.70 -21.77
CA ALA A 233 11.77 15.97 -22.20
C ALA A 233 10.88 15.81 -23.44
N SER A 234 10.00 16.79 -23.65
CA SER A 234 9.19 16.86 -24.87
C SER A 234 8.96 18.30 -25.31
N LEU A 235 8.82 18.49 -26.62
CA LEU A 235 8.38 19.73 -27.25
C LEU A 235 7.01 19.48 -27.87
N ASN A 236 5.98 20.19 -27.40
CA ASN A 236 4.59 20.02 -27.84
C ASN A 236 4.10 18.55 -27.76
N GLY A 237 4.59 17.80 -26.76
CA GLY A 237 4.28 16.38 -26.56
C GLY A 237 5.12 15.40 -27.37
N ILE A 238 6.00 15.87 -28.26
CA ILE A 238 6.93 15.03 -29.01
C ILE A 238 8.22 14.86 -28.18
N PRO A 239 8.69 13.63 -27.93
CA PRO A 239 9.95 13.39 -27.21
C PRO A 239 11.13 14.07 -27.91
N ILE A 240 12.01 14.69 -27.12
CA ILE A 240 13.23 15.36 -27.60
C ILE A 240 14.42 14.95 -26.73
N GLU A 241 15.62 15.02 -27.30
CA GLU A 241 16.85 14.91 -26.54
C GLU A 241 17.21 16.25 -25.89
N VAL A 242 17.81 16.17 -24.70
CA VAL A 242 18.24 17.34 -23.93
C VAL A 242 19.65 17.12 -23.39
N THR A 243 20.44 18.18 -23.39
CA THR A 243 21.74 18.21 -22.72
C THR A 243 21.54 18.55 -21.25
N GLY A 244 22.13 17.73 -20.36
CA GLY A 244 21.91 17.81 -18.93
C GLY A 244 20.71 16.97 -18.48
N GLY A 245 19.99 17.43 -17.45
CA GLY A 245 18.82 16.76 -16.91
C GLY A 245 17.96 17.73 -16.10
N THR A 246 16.68 17.41 -15.91
CA THR A 246 15.76 18.19 -15.08
C THR A 246 16.42 18.47 -13.72
N PRO A 247 16.68 19.75 -13.36
CA PRO A 247 17.45 20.06 -12.16
C PRO A 247 16.74 19.58 -10.90
N ILE A 248 17.51 19.06 -9.96
CA ILE A 248 17.00 18.53 -8.70
C ILE A 248 16.62 19.70 -7.79
N LEU A 249 15.48 19.58 -7.11
CA LEU A 249 15.05 20.53 -6.11
C LEU A 249 15.48 20.03 -4.72
N TRP A 250 16.57 20.60 -4.19
CA TRP A 250 17.11 20.29 -2.86
C TRP A 250 16.24 20.89 -1.75
N PRO A 251 16.31 20.38 -0.50
CA PRO A 251 15.57 20.97 0.62
C PRO A 251 15.87 22.46 0.80
N GLY A 252 14.82 23.26 1.03
CA GLY A 252 14.92 24.71 1.21
C GLY A 252 14.67 25.53 -0.06
N ALA A 253 15.10 26.79 -0.04
CA ALA A 253 14.97 27.72 -1.17
C ALA A 253 16.13 27.58 -2.15
N SER A 254 15.83 27.67 -3.43
CA SER A 254 16.80 27.63 -4.53
C SER A 254 16.46 28.69 -5.56
N ARG A 255 17.49 29.20 -6.26
CA ARG A 255 17.32 30.24 -7.26
C ARG A 255 17.44 29.67 -8.66
N TRP A 256 16.54 30.08 -9.55
CA TRP A 256 16.39 29.52 -10.88
C TRP A 256 16.34 30.62 -11.93
N ARG A 257 16.71 30.27 -13.15
CA ARG A 257 16.68 31.19 -14.31
C ARG A 257 16.40 30.42 -15.58
N PHE A 258 15.59 31.03 -16.44
CA PHE A 258 15.41 30.58 -17.82
C PHE A 258 16.35 31.37 -18.74
N GLU A 259 17.09 30.65 -19.59
CA GLU A 259 18.06 31.19 -20.52
C GLU A 259 17.76 30.69 -21.93
N ALA A 260 17.95 31.55 -22.92
CA ALA A 260 17.87 31.19 -24.33
C ALA A 260 18.60 32.25 -25.15
N MET A 261 18.94 31.90 -26.39
CA MET A 261 19.46 32.82 -27.40
C MET A 261 18.29 33.30 -28.28
N VAL A 262 18.40 34.47 -28.90
CA VAL A 262 17.39 34.96 -29.87
C VAL A 262 17.93 34.82 -31.28
N GLY A 263 17.07 34.34 -32.19
CA GLY A 263 17.40 34.14 -33.60
C GLY A 263 17.36 32.68 -34.01
N GLU A 264 17.53 32.39 -35.29
CA GLU A 264 17.61 31.01 -35.79
C GLU A 264 18.99 30.41 -35.47
N ALA A 265 19.04 29.12 -35.15
CA ALA A 265 20.32 28.42 -35.04
C ALA A 265 21.05 28.46 -36.39
N GLU A 266 22.38 28.53 -36.37
CA GLU A 266 23.18 28.32 -37.59
C GLU A 266 22.73 27.02 -38.23
N ALA A 267 22.31 27.08 -39.49
CA ALA A 267 21.96 25.90 -40.23
C ALA A 267 23.20 25.02 -40.34
N ALA A 268 23.24 23.92 -39.58
CA ALA A 268 23.94 22.74 -40.06
C ALA A 268 23.26 22.41 -41.39
N PHE A 269 23.96 22.64 -42.49
CA PHE A 269 23.47 22.35 -43.84
C PHE A 269 22.95 20.92 -43.86
N ASP A 270 21.64 20.77 -43.90
CA ASP A 270 20.97 19.55 -44.28
C ASP A 270 20.18 19.85 -45.55
N GLU A 271 20.19 18.88 -46.46
CA GLU A 271 19.85 18.99 -47.87
C GLU A 271 18.49 19.67 -48.11
N THR A 272 18.48 20.98 -48.33
CA THR A 272 17.26 21.70 -48.75
C THR A 272 17.23 21.87 -50.26
N LEU A 273 16.04 21.68 -50.84
CA LEU A 273 15.75 21.94 -52.25
C LEU A 273 16.04 23.42 -52.58
N PHE A 274 16.56 23.65 -53.79
CA PHE A 274 17.11 24.92 -54.31
C PHE A 274 16.27 26.19 -54.01
N ASP A 275 14.95 26.05 -53.90
CA ASP A 275 14.01 27.16 -53.67
C ASP A 275 13.88 27.62 -52.20
N PHE A 276 14.49 26.91 -51.24
CA PHE A 276 14.45 27.25 -49.80
C PHE A 276 15.80 27.70 -49.25
N SER A 277 16.58 28.40 -50.08
CA SER A 277 17.85 29.02 -49.66
C SER A 277 17.60 30.01 -48.51
N ARG A 278 17.92 29.60 -47.28
CA ARG A 278 17.99 30.48 -46.12
C ARG A 278 19.40 31.05 -46.03
N PHE A 279 19.53 32.37 -46.19
CA PHE A 279 20.78 33.09 -46.00
C PHE A 279 21.05 33.30 -44.51
N GLU A 280 22.31 33.24 -44.10
CA GLU A 280 22.78 33.47 -42.73
C GLU A 280 22.06 34.65 -42.06
N GLN A 281 21.16 34.35 -41.12
CA GLN A 281 20.53 35.38 -40.30
C GLN A 281 21.09 35.34 -38.88
N GLY A 282 22.19 36.07 -38.71
CA GLY A 282 22.61 36.63 -37.43
C GLY A 282 23.32 35.66 -36.49
N VAL A 283 24.43 36.15 -35.93
CA VAL A 283 25.12 35.48 -34.81
C VAL A 283 24.11 35.31 -33.67
N LEU A 284 23.91 34.07 -33.21
CA LEU A 284 23.17 33.79 -31.98
C LEU A 284 23.76 34.63 -30.85
N LYS A 285 22.94 35.50 -30.25
CA LYS A 285 23.33 36.29 -29.08
C LYS A 285 22.32 36.11 -27.98
N PRO A 286 22.74 36.25 -26.70
CA PRO A 286 21.78 36.38 -25.61
C PRO A 286 20.88 37.58 -25.90
N PRO A 287 19.57 37.50 -25.58
CA PRO A 287 18.66 38.62 -25.76
C PRO A 287 19.19 39.86 -25.04
N SER A 288 19.14 41.02 -25.70
CA SER A 288 19.25 42.30 -24.99
C SER A 288 18.09 42.43 -23.99
N PRO A 289 18.20 43.24 -22.92
CA PRO A 289 17.10 43.46 -21.98
C PRO A 289 15.79 43.89 -22.67
N GLU A 290 15.90 44.71 -23.73
CA GLU A 290 14.75 45.13 -24.54
C GLU A 290 14.13 43.97 -25.32
N GLN A 291 14.94 43.07 -25.87
CA GLN A 291 14.46 41.87 -26.56
C GLN A 291 13.84 40.88 -25.56
N ALA A 292 14.48 40.65 -24.41
CA ALA A 292 13.98 39.77 -23.35
C ALA A 292 12.58 40.22 -22.87
N ALA A 293 12.34 41.53 -22.76
CA ALA A 293 11.04 42.09 -22.39
C ALA A 293 9.91 41.79 -23.41
N GLN A 294 10.25 41.41 -24.65
CA GLN A 294 9.28 41.03 -25.68
C GLN A 294 8.90 39.54 -25.65
N PHE A 295 9.64 38.73 -24.88
CA PHE A 295 9.31 37.34 -24.59
C PHE A 295 8.68 37.25 -23.20
N ALA A 296 7.58 36.51 -23.08
CA ALA A 296 6.93 36.17 -21.84
C ALA A 296 6.88 34.65 -21.74
N ILE A 297 7.44 34.09 -20.69
CA ILE A 297 7.50 32.66 -20.44
C ILE A 297 6.59 32.37 -19.25
N ASP A 298 5.59 31.52 -19.47
CA ASP A 298 4.83 30.97 -18.34
C ASP A 298 5.51 29.67 -17.91
N ILE A 299 5.98 29.64 -16.67
CA ILE A 299 6.67 28.51 -16.06
C ILE A 299 5.70 27.86 -15.07
N ALA A 300 5.45 26.57 -15.26
CA ALA A 300 4.74 25.75 -14.29
C ALA A 300 5.69 24.65 -13.79
N MET A 301 5.88 24.57 -12.48
CA MET A 301 6.68 23.52 -11.84
C MET A 301 5.79 22.69 -10.94
N THR A 302 5.67 21.39 -11.22
CA THR A 302 4.94 20.45 -10.38
C THR A 302 5.91 19.64 -9.54
N VAL A 303 5.70 19.66 -8.23
CA VAL A 303 6.52 18.95 -7.25
C VAL A 303 5.63 18.02 -6.44
N ALA A 304 6.11 16.79 -6.18
CA ALA A 304 5.47 15.87 -5.26
C ALA A 304 5.77 16.28 -3.81
N LYS A 305 4.78 16.83 -3.10
CA LYS A 305 4.89 17.13 -1.67
C LYS A 305 4.56 15.88 -0.84
N ILE A 306 5.53 15.37 -0.12
CA ILE A 306 5.38 14.33 0.89
C ILE A 306 4.48 14.86 2.01
N THR A 307 3.42 14.12 2.34
CA THR A 307 2.51 14.48 3.44
C THR A 307 2.76 13.60 4.67
N PRO A 308 3.34 14.13 5.76
CA PRO A 308 3.46 13.41 7.02
C PRO A 308 2.10 12.92 7.53
N GLY A 309 2.10 11.76 8.20
CA GLY A 309 0.86 11.20 8.75
C GLY A 309 -0.09 10.65 7.68
N SER A 310 0.43 10.24 6.53
CA SER A 310 -0.36 9.48 5.54
C SER A 310 0.38 8.26 5.04
N PHE A 311 -0.35 7.22 4.62
CA PHE A 311 0.22 6.06 3.94
C PHE A 311 -0.80 5.40 2.99
N MET A 312 -0.29 4.65 2.01
CA MET A 312 -1.08 3.77 1.15
C MET A 312 -0.71 2.33 1.40
N VAL A 313 -1.72 1.48 1.58
CA VAL A 313 -1.58 0.02 1.50
C VAL A 313 -1.82 -0.38 0.05
N ARG A 314 -0.75 -0.80 -0.63
CA ARG A 314 -0.80 -1.30 -2.00
C ARG A 314 -0.90 -2.83 -1.97
N ILE A 315 -1.95 -3.34 -2.57
CA ILE A 315 -2.30 -4.77 -2.58
C ILE A 315 -2.43 -5.21 -4.04
N PRO A 316 -1.68 -6.21 -4.51
CA PRO A 316 -1.91 -6.78 -5.83
C PRO A 316 -3.35 -7.28 -5.96
N TRP A 317 -3.95 -7.08 -7.13
CA TRP A 317 -5.30 -7.56 -7.40
C TRP A 317 -5.31 -9.09 -7.37
N ASP A 318 -4.28 -9.72 -7.92
CA ASP A 318 -4.16 -11.16 -8.07
C ASP A 318 -2.89 -11.68 -7.37
N ILE A 319 -3.02 -11.98 -6.08
CA ILE A 319 -2.07 -12.80 -5.30
C ILE A 319 -2.43 -14.29 -5.52
N PRO A 320 -1.55 -15.08 -6.17
CA PRO A 320 -1.84 -16.45 -6.56
C PRO A 320 -2.23 -17.36 -5.39
N GLY A 321 -3.33 -18.10 -5.55
CA GLY A 321 -3.82 -19.03 -4.54
C GLY A 321 -4.46 -18.41 -3.29
N PHE A 322 -4.57 -17.08 -3.21
CA PHE A 322 -5.19 -16.39 -2.08
C PHE A 322 -6.31 -15.44 -2.49
N SER A 323 -6.05 -14.54 -3.45
CA SER A 323 -6.97 -13.41 -3.70
C SER A 323 -7.79 -13.49 -5.00
N GLU A 324 -7.54 -14.49 -5.84
CA GLU A 324 -8.14 -14.67 -7.17
C GLU A 324 -9.68 -14.76 -7.14
N ASN A 325 -10.23 -15.37 -6.08
CA ASN A 325 -11.67 -15.64 -5.97
C ASN A 325 -12.37 -14.76 -4.94
N LEU A 326 -11.71 -13.71 -4.41
CA LEU A 326 -12.29 -12.91 -3.31
C LEU A 326 -13.59 -12.20 -3.70
N ASP A 327 -13.74 -11.84 -4.97
CA ASP A 327 -14.93 -11.13 -5.46
C ASP A 327 -16.16 -12.06 -5.57
N GLN A 328 -15.96 -13.38 -5.45
CA GLN A 328 -17.04 -14.38 -5.42
C GLN A 328 -17.70 -14.49 -4.04
N PHE A 329 -17.08 -13.94 -2.99
CA PHE A 329 -17.64 -13.98 -1.64
C PHE A 329 -18.61 -12.82 -1.44
N SER A 330 -19.79 -13.13 -0.88
CA SER A 330 -20.87 -12.16 -0.67
C SER A 330 -20.51 -11.01 0.26
N ASP A 331 -19.51 -11.20 1.12
CA ASP A 331 -19.05 -10.22 2.10
C ASP A 331 -17.92 -9.31 1.59
N ARG A 332 -17.53 -9.46 0.32
CA ARG A 332 -16.59 -8.59 -0.41
C ARG A 332 -15.32 -8.25 0.39
N PRO A 333 -14.40 -9.22 0.58
CA PRO A 333 -13.25 -9.07 1.47
C PRO A 333 -12.37 -7.84 1.22
N ARG A 334 -12.27 -7.40 -0.04
CA ARG A 334 -11.52 -6.20 -0.44
C ARG A 334 -12.09 -4.90 0.14
N GLU A 335 -13.42 -4.79 0.24
CA GLU A 335 -14.08 -3.57 0.73
C GLU A 335 -13.85 -3.39 2.24
N GLN A 336 -13.70 -4.50 2.97
CA GLN A 336 -13.52 -4.47 4.43
C GLN A 336 -12.11 -4.06 4.87
N ILE A 337 -11.10 -4.19 4.00
CA ILE A 337 -9.71 -3.86 4.35
C ILE A 337 -9.58 -2.42 4.83
N LYS A 338 -10.30 -1.48 4.19
CA LYS A 338 -10.29 -0.07 4.62
C LYS A 338 -10.77 0.08 6.06
N TYR A 339 -11.88 -0.56 6.42
CA TYR A 339 -12.44 -0.50 7.77
C TYR A 339 -11.45 -1.04 8.81
N ILE A 340 -10.82 -2.18 8.51
CA ILE A 340 -9.86 -2.83 9.41
C ILE A 340 -8.62 -1.95 9.59
N VAL A 341 -8.06 -1.41 8.50
CA VAL A 341 -6.90 -0.51 8.57
C VAL A 341 -7.25 0.76 9.35
N ASP A 342 -8.46 1.31 9.17
CA ASP A 342 -8.91 2.49 9.89
C ASP A 342 -9.05 2.27 11.41
N LYS A 343 -9.31 1.04 11.85
CA LYS A 343 -9.37 0.67 13.27
C LYS A 343 -8.01 0.55 13.94
N VAL A 344 -6.99 0.14 13.18
CA VAL A 344 -5.67 -0.14 13.74
C VAL A 344 -4.64 0.95 13.47
N LYS A 345 -4.87 1.82 12.48
CA LYS A 345 -3.99 2.98 12.24
C LYS A 345 -4.00 3.94 13.43
N ALA A 346 -2.90 4.66 13.63
CA ALA A 346 -2.84 5.70 14.64
C ALA A 346 -3.87 6.83 14.35
N ALA A 347 -4.39 7.45 15.41
CA ALA A 347 -5.30 8.58 15.30
C ALA A 347 -4.62 9.74 14.54
N GLY A 348 -5.37 10.42 13.67
CA GLY A 348 -4.84 11.51 12.85
C GLY A 348 -4.04 11.07 11.61
N VAL A 349 -3.72 9.78 11.45
CA VAL A 349 -3.05 9.26 10.26
C VAL A 349 -4.07 8.95 9.16
N PHE A 350 -3.83 9.41 7.93
CA PHE A 350 -4.67 9.13 6.77
C PHE A 350 -4.19 7.87 6.03
N ALA A 351 -5.11 6.95 5.71
CA ALA A 351 -4.79 5.71 5.02
C ALA A 351 -5.60 5.55 3.72
N VAL A 352 -4.93 5.13 2.66
CA VAL A 352 -5.54 4.78 1.37
C VAL A 352 -5.29 3.30 1.08
N ILE A 353 -6.30 2.59 0.59
CA ILE A 353 -6.15 1.22 0.10
C ILE A 353 -6.16 1.27 -1.42
N ALA A 354 -5.10 0.78 -2.06
CA ALA A 354 -4.97 0.73 -3.51
C ALA A 354 -4.79 -0.72 -3.95
N TYR A 355 -5.63 -1.15 -4.89
CA TYR A 355 -5.48 -2.45 -5.55
C TYR A 355 -4.83 -2.26 -6.91
N GLU A 356 -3.85 -3.10 -7.24
CA GLU A 356 -3.11 -3.01 -8.50
C GLU A 356 -3.31 -4.24 -9.36
N LYS A 357 -3.79 -4.06 -10.58
CA LYS A 357 -3.88 -5.14 -11.56
C LYS A 357 -2.88 -4.90 -12.69
N THR A 358 -1.93 -5.82 -12.83
CA THR A 358 -1.01 -5.81 -13.97
C THR A 358 -1.71 -6.49 -15.15
N LEU A 359 -2.04 -5.73 -16.18
CA LEU A 359 -2.60 -6.26 -17.42
C LEU A 359 -1.42 -6.59 -18.36
N GLY A 360 -1.12 -7.87 -18.51
CA GLY A 360 -0.19 -8.35 -19.53
C GLY A 360 -0.97 -8.72 -20.78
N GLU A 361 -0.96 -7.86 -21.80
CA GLU A 361 -1.41 -8.25 -23.13
C GLU A 361 -0.28 -9.04 -23.80
N THR A 362 -0.52 -10.34 -24.02
CA THR A 362 0.36 -11.16 -24.84
C THR A 362 -0.15 -11.04 -26.27
N HIS A 363 0.43 -10.13 -27.05
CA HIS A 363 0.16 -10.12 -28.49
C HIS A 363 0.90 -11.30 -29.11
N GLU A 364 0.16 -12.36 -29.42
CA GLU A 364 0.65 -13.35 -30.38
C GLU A 364 0.75 -12.66 -31.74
N LEU A 365 1.98 -12.43 -32.19
CA LEU A 365 2.26 -12.08 -33.58
C LEU A 365 1.98 -13.35 -34.41
N GLY A 366 0.76 -13.42 -34.96
CA GLY A 366 0.37 -14.42 -35.95
C GLY A 366 0.94 -14.17 -37.33
#